data_AF-A0A9P4HTX3-F1
#
_entry.id   AF-A0A9P4HTX3-F1
#
_cell.length_a   1.000
_cell.length_b   1.000
_cell.length_c   1.000
_cell.angle_alpha   90.00
_cell.angle_beta   90.00
_cell.angle_gamma   90.00
#
_symmetry.space_group_name_H-M   'P 1'
#
loop_
_entity.id
_entity.type
_entity.pdbx_description
1 polymer ?
#
loop_
_entity_poly.entity_id
_entity_poly.type
_entity_poly.pdbx_seq_one_letter_code
_entity_poly.pdbx_strand_id
1 'polypeptide(L)'
;MPLHKILFWSGFGVAVRFWQLGIEMRPFFQKHERFIYIIYAGIGGGFGYWLQGVEQRNEKRLNDKRDMLLAKRARRAALLAAETPDAGAGTTA
;
A
#
# COMPACT_ATOMS: atom_id res chain seq x y z
N MET A 1 1.47 -2.34 11.72
CA MET A 1 0.24 -2.36 10.90
C MET A 1 -0.90 -1.77 11.70
N PRO A 2 -1.76 -0.93 11.11
CA PRO A 2 -2.93 -0.48 11.82
C PRO A 2 -3.92 -1.65 11.96
N LEU A 3 -4.42 -1.87 13.17
CA LEU A 3 -5.26 -3.03 13.55
C LEU A 3 -6.48 -3.21 12.64
N HIS A 4 -7.03 -2.10 12.11
CA HIS A 4 -8.18 -2.11 11.22
C HIS A 4 -7.94 -2.87 9.90
N LYS A 5 -6.73 -2.83 9.32
CA LYS A 5 -6.44 -3.54 8.05
C LYS A 5 -6.51 -5.05 8.25
N ILE A 6 -5.99 -5.56 9.37
CA ILE A 6 -6.00 -7.00 9.69
C ILE A 6 -7.44 -7.47 9.93
N LEU A 7 -8.22 -6.69 10.70
CA LEU A 7 -9.62 -6.99 10.96
C LEU A 7 -10.47 -6.97 9.68
N PHE A 8 -10.23 -6.01 8.79
CA PHE A 8 -10.90 -5.92 7.49
C PHE A 8 -10.61 -7.14 6.62
N TRP A 9 -9.33 -7.51 6.44
CA TRP A 9 -8.95 -8.65 5.60
C TRP A 9 -9.36 -10.00 6.19
N SER A 10 -9.35 -10.14 7.51
CA SER A 10 -9.88 -11.32 8.20
C SER A 10 -11.40 -11.44 8.01
N GLY A 11 -12.15 -10.35 8.21
CA GLY A 11 -13.60 -10.30 7.98
C GLY A 11 -13.97 -10.53 6.52
N PHE A 12 -13.17 -10.02 5.58
CA PHE A 12 -13.36 -10.25 4.15
C PHE A 12 -13.20 -11.73 3.78
N GLY A 13 -12.21 -12.44 4.33
CA GLY A 13 -12.05 -13.89 4.11
C GLY A 13 -13.26 -14.70 4.59
N VAL A 14 -13.83 -14.33 5.74
CA VAL A 14 -15.07 -14.92 6.25
C VAL A 14 -16.26 -14.56 5.34
N ALA A 15 -16.38 -13.31 4.90
CA ALA A 15 -17.43 -12.87 3.98
C ALA A 15 -17.40 -13.62 2.63
N VAL A 16 -16.21 -13.89 2.09
CA VAL A 16 -16.04 -14.71 0.88
C VAL A 16 -16.51 -16.15 1.11
N ARG A 17 -16.28 -16.75 2.29
CA ARG A 17 -16.86 -18.06 2.63
C ARG A 17 -18.38 -18.04 2.65
N PHE A 18 -18.97 -16.99 3.25
CA PHE A 18 -20.43 -16.80 3.23
C PHE A 18 -20.96 -16.64 1.81
N TRP A 19 -20.25 -15.92 0.94
CA TRP A 19 -20.58 -15.80 -0.48
C TRP A 19 -20.54 -17.16 -1.17
N GLN A 20 -19.48 -17.95 -0.96
CA GLN A 20 -19.37 -19.29 -1.53
C GLN A 20 -20.57 -20.17 -1.14
N LEU A 21 -20.93 -20.22 0.15
CA LEU A 21 -22.09 -21.00 0.60
C LEU A 21 -23.42 -20.44 0.08
N GLY A 22 -23.51 -19.13 -0.13
CA GLY A 22 -24.66 -18.49 -0.75
C GLY A 22 -24.90 -18.96 -2.19
N ILE A 23 -23.83 -19.20 -2.95
CA ILE A 23 -23.91 -19.77 -4.31
C ILE A 23 -24.24 -21.26 -4.25
N GLU A 24 -23.66 -22.01 -3.31
CA GLU A 24 -23.80 -23.47 -3.23
C GLU A 24 -25.11 -23.92 -2.55
N MET A 25 -25.93 -22.99 -2.03
CA MET A 25 -27.16 -23.24 -1.26
C MET A 25 -27.02 -24.32 -0.17
N ARG A 26 -25.81 -24.48 0.41
CA ARG A 26 -25.58 -25.39 1.52
C ARG A 26 -25.93 -24.72 2.85
N PRO A 27 -26.51 -25.45 3.83
CA PRO A 27 -26.81 -24.89 5.14
C PRO A 27 -25.54 -24.40 5.83
N PHE A 28 -25.55 -23.11 6.22
CA PHE A 28 -24.39 -22.38 6.75
C PHE A 28 -23.82 -22.96 8.06
N PHE A 29 -24.60 -23.72 8.82
CA PHE A 29 -24.21 -24.23 10.14
C PHE A 29 -24.35 -25.75 10.22
N GLN A 30 -23.43 -26.48 9.58
CA GLN A 30 -23.24 -27.91 9.81
C GLN A 30 -22.33 -28.14 11.03
N LYS A 31 -22.68 -29.09 11.91
CA LYS A 31 -21.99 -29.33 13.20
C LYS A 31 -20.48 -29.59 13.07
N HIS A 32 -20.05 -30.14 11.93
CA HIS A 32 -18.65 -30.45 11.59
C HIS A 32 -17.86 -29.25 11.02
N GLU A 33 -18.52 -28.24 10.45
CA GLU A 33 -17.85 -27.20 9.66
C GLU A 33 -17.50 -25.93 10.45
N ARG A 34 -17.81 -25.85 11.75
CA ARG A 34 -17.53 -24.64 12.57
C ARG A 34 -16.05 -24.22 12.57
N PHE A 35 -15.13 -25.18 12.44
CA PHE A 35 -13.69 -24.90 12.43
C PHE A 35 -13.21 -24.26 11.11
N ILE A 36 -13.96 -24.43 10.02
CA ILE A 36 -13.63 -23.86 8.70
C ILE A 36 -13.69 -22.33 8.74
N TYR A 37 -14.55 -21.74 9.57
CA TYR A 37 -14.60 -20.28 9.73
C TYR A 37 -13.30 -19.70 10.29
N ILE A 38 -12.63 -20.42 11.20
CA ILE A 38 -11.31 -20.03 11.73
C ILE A 38 -10.25 -20.18 10.64
N ILE A 39 -10.31 -21.24 9.84
CA ILE A 39 -9.38 -21.44 8.71
C ILE A 39 -9.54 -20.32 7.68
N TYR A 40 -10.77 -19.96 7.30
CA TYR A 40 -11.02 -18.86 6.36
C TYR A 40 -10.65 -17.49 6.95
N ALA A 41 -10.88 -17.27 8.24
CA ALA A 41 -10.39 -16.08 8.94
C ALA A 41 -8.85 -16.02 8.93
N GLY A 42 -8.19 -17.17 9.08
CA GLY A 42 -6.73 -17.32 9.00
C GLY A 42 -6.19 -17.09 7.59
N ILE A 43 -6.84 -17.64 6.56
CA ILE A 43 -6.48 -17.42 5.15
C ILE A 43 -6.70 -15.96 4.77
N GLY A 44 -7.85 -15.37 5.13
CA GLY A 44 -8.12 -13.94 4.90
C GLY A 44 -7.14 -13.03 5.61
N GLY A 45 -6.81 -13.33 6.87
CA GLY A 45 -5.79 -12.61 7.65
C GLY A 45 -4.38 -12.76 7.04
N GLY A 46 -4.01 -13.97 6.64
CA GLY A 46 -2.73 -14.25 5.98
C GLY A 46 -2.60 -13.58 4.61
N PHE A 47 -3.69 -13.53 3.84
CA PHE A 47 -3.77 -12.81 2.57
C PHE A 47 -3.63 -11.30 2.78
N GLY A 48 -4.31 -10.74 3.79
CA GLY A 48 -4.15 -9.33 4.17
C GLY A 48 -2.72 -8.97 4.57
N TYR A 49 -2.06 -9.86 5.33
CA TYR A 49 -0.65 -9.70 5.70
C TYR A 49 0.27 -9.69 4.46
N TRP A 50 0.03 -10.59 3.51
CA TRP A 50 0.78 -10.65 2.26
C TRP A 50 0.57 -9.41 1.39
N LEU A 51 -0.67 -8.97 1.18
CA LEU A 51 -0.99 -7.83 0.32
C LEU A 51 -0.36 -6.53 0.83
N GLN A 52 -0.36 -6.34 2.14
CA GLN A 52 0.28 -5.16 2.71
C GLN A 52 1.81 -5.21 2.59
N GLY A 53 2.41 -6.41 2.56
CA GLY A 53 3.81 -6.58 2.18
C GLY A 53 4.08 -6.14 0.74
N VAL A 54 3.14 -6.38 -0.19
CA VAL A 54 3.22 -5.90 -1.58
C VAL A 54 3.09 -4.38 -1.65
N GLU A 55 2.15 -3.79 -0.92
CA GLU A 55 1.93 -2.34 -0.88
C GLU A 55 3.16 -1.59 -0.35
N GLN A 56 3.75 -2.05 0.76
CA GLN A 56 4.98 -1.46 1.32
C GLN A 56 6.15 -1.50 0.32
N ARG A 57 6.26 -2.55 -0.50
CA ARG A 57 7.30 -2.63 -1.54
C ARG A 57 7.09 -1.59 -2.63
N ASN A 58 5.83 -1.33 -3.00
CA ASN A 58 5.51 -0.31 -4.02
C ASN A 58 5.74 1.10 -3.48
N GLU A 59 5.32 1.37 -2.25
CA GLU A 59 5.47 2.66 -1.59
C GLU A 59 6.95 3.01 -1.38
N LYS A 60 7.76 2.03 -0.96
CA LYS A 60 9.21 2.19 -0.83
C LYS A 60 9.86 2.57 -2.17
N ARG A 61 9.54 1.85 -3.25
CA ARG A 61 10.08 2.16 -4.59
C ARG A 61 9.66 3.54 -5.09
N LEU A 62 8.46 3.99 -4.75
CA LEU A 62 7.97 5.31 -5.13
C LEU A 62 8.72 6.41 -4.38
N ASN A 63 8.90 6.25 -3.07
CA ASN A 63 9.67 7.19 -2.24
C ASN A 63 11.15 7.25 -2.67
N ASP A 64 11.78 6.11 -2.91
CA ASP A 64 13.18 6.05 -3.38
C ASP A 64 13.37 6.84 -4.70
N LYS A 65 12.41 6.70 -5.64
CA LYS A 65 12.42 7.47 -6.90
C LYS A 65 12.18 8.96 -6.67
N ARG A 66 11.25 9.32 -5.78
CA ARG A 66 10.95 10.71 -5.43
C ARG A 66 12.19 11.40 -4.87
N ASP A 67 12.89 10.76 -3.93
CA ASP A 67 14.07 11.32 -3.28
C ASP A 67 15.22 11.50 -4.26
N MET A 68 15.42 10.53 -5.16
CA MET A 68 16.40 10.66 -6.25
C MET A 68 16.08 11.85 -7.18
N LEU A 69 14.81 12.04 -7.54
CA LEU A 69 14.39 13.16 -8.40
C LEU A 69 14.54 14.51 -7.69
N LEU A 70 14.19 14.59 -6.41
CA LEU A 70 14.36 15.79 -5.59
C LEU A 70 15.84 16.17 -5.45
N ALA A 71 16.71 15.20 -5.19
CA ALA A 71 18.15 15.43 -5.13
C ALA A 71 18.71 15.96 -6.47
N LYS A 72 18.24 15.42 -7.61
CA LYS A 72 18.61 15.92 -8.94
C LYS A 72 18.13 17.36 -9.18
N ARG A 73 16.90 17.68 -8.75
CA ARG A 73 16.34 19.04 -8.87
C ARG A 73 17.10 20.03 -7.98
N ALA A 74 17.43 19.66 -6.75
CA ALA A 74 18.24 20.48 -5.85
C ALA A 74 19.62 20.78 -6.43
N ARG A 75 20.29 19.78 -7.04
CA ARG A 75 21.57 19.99 -7.73
C ARG A 75 21.46 20.95 -8.91
N ARG A 76 20.42 20.82 -9.75
CA ARG A 76 20.19 21.75 -10.87
C ARG A 76 19.91 23.18 -10.38
N ALA A 77 19.11 23.34 -9.33
CA ALA A 77 18.82 24.66 -8.75
C ALA A 77 20.08 25.33 -8.19
N ALA A 78 20.97 24.57 -7.53
CA ALA A 78 22.24 25.10 -7.02
C ALA A 78 23.19 25.53 -8.14
N LEU A 79 23.24 24.80 -9.26
CA LEU A 79 24.04 25.18 -10.44
C LEU A 79 23.51 26.44 -11.10
N LEU A 80 22.18 26.55 -11.31
CA LEU A 80 21.56 27.75 -11.88
C LEU A 80 21.74 28.99 -10.99
N ALA A 81 21.68 28.82 -9.66
CA ALA A 81 21.96 29.90 -8.71
C ALA A 81 23.44 30.31 -8.70
N ALA A 82 24.36 29.38 -8.95
CA ALA A 82 25.79 29.66 -9.08
C ALA A 82 26.17 30.29 -10.43
N GLU A 83 25.36 30.09 -11.48
CA GLU A 83 25.54 30.67 -12.82
C GLU A 83 24.93 32.08 -12.93
N THR A 84 24.14 32.51 -11.95
CA THR A 84 23.57 33.86 -11.84
C THR A 84 24.23 34.80 -10.79
N PRO A 85 25.56 34.96 -10.69
CA PRO A 85 26.15 36.05 -9.89
C PRO A 85 26.15 37.42 -10.58
N ASP A 86 26.09 37.50 -11.92
CA ASP A 86 26.49 38.72 -12.66
C ASP A 86 25.57 39.15 -13.84
N ALA A 87 24.30 38.75 -13.88
CA ALA A 87 23.36 39.20 -14.93
C ALA A 87 22.58 40.49 -14.62
N GLY A 88 23.02 41.28 -13.62
CA GLY A 88 22.33 42.48 -13.14
C GLY A 88 23.19 43.72 -12.91
N ALA A 89 24.50 43.68 -13.20
CA ALA A 89 25.43 44.78 -12.94
C ALA A 89 25.79 45.61 -14.20
N GLY A 90 24.92 45.64 -15.23
CA GLY A 90 25.29 46.19 -16.55
C GLY A 90 24.19 46.93 -17.32
N THR A 91 23.09 47.37 -16.69
CA THR A 91 22.10 48.23 -17.35
C THR A 91 21.64 49.34 -16.42
N THR A 92 22.46 50.38 -16.28
CA THR A 92 22.03 51.71 -15.84
C THR A 92 22.80 52.76 -16.63
N ALA A 93 22.03 53.59 -17.33
CA ALA A 93 22.31 54.97 -17.77
C ALA A 93 23.47 55.22 -18.75
#